data_AF-A0A2T3W3S3-F1
#
_entry.id   AF-A0A2T3W3S3-F1
#
_cell.length_a   1.000
_cell.length_b   1.000
_cell.length_c   1.000
_cell.angle_alpha   90.00
_cell.angle_beta   90.00
_cell.angle_gamma   90.00
#
_symmetry.space_group_name_H-M   'P 1'
#
loop_
_entity.id
_entity.type
_entity.pdbx_description
1 polymer ?
#
loop_
_entity_poly.entity_id
_entity_poly.type
_entity_poly.pdbx_seq_one_letter_code
_entity_poly.pdbx_strand_id
1 'polypeptide(L)'
;MLQYGMARATRTLNPLHFEDLEPHRFEDLVRQLAYDYRPWASIEATGRGGADDGIDIRAFEQGIVPSFEEADEEDLPLLVDSRRLWILQCKREKRIGPAQVRRYVEESVPGPEVPYGFILAAACDFSKKAYDAFRAALIGTGVQEFHLWGKAELEDMLFQPKNDHLLFAYFGISLQTRKRSKQNELRSLLTWRKRILRALDSERGVIGQDVLLLDADCQDYPLMDEVPDFETAQPWGIFRVKLMHPQHFLVLEVARHLAYADDQTGEWDVLEEGEVPVIREQLYGGPPSVRTPETSRWYRVWEEAVPRAARAEYVTMARLPLESIVGLVEKGDLAHDCPILYIQVTAEGRLFPEEFSYLLEFQDRHKQNRTLLPDPEKRISYFKNAKFAQDHAADIS
;
A
#
# COMPACT_ATOMS: atom_id res chain seq x y z
N MET A 1 11.62 -30.75 7.80
CA MET A 1 11.81 -30.31 6.40
C MET A 1 10.63 -29.42 6.04
N LEU A 2 10.81 -28.10 6.02
CA LEU A 2 9.77 -27.13 5.68
C LEU A 2 9.79 -26.91 4.16
N GLN A 3 8.64 -27.17 3.53
CA GLN A 3 8.39 -26.96 2.11
C GLN A 3 8.38 -25.45 1.83
N TYR A 4 9.38 -24.95 1.10
CA TYR A 4 9.34 -23.60 0.53
C TYR A 4 8.27 -23.57 -0.55
N GLY A 5 7.19 -22.81 -0.31
CA GLY A 5 6.21 -22.49 -1.33
C GLY A 5 6.88 -21.74 -2.47
N MET A 6 6.82 -22.30 -3.68
CA MET A 6 7.22 -21.62 -4.90
C MET A 6 6.43 -20.32 -5.05
N ALA A 7 7.13 -19.18 -5.03
CA ALA A 7 6.54 -17.89 -5.33
C ALA A 7 5.93 -17.91 -6.73
N ARG A 8 4.59 -17.93 -6.82
CA ARG A 8 3.87 -17.61 -8.06
C ARG A 8 4.18 -16.15 -8.40
N ALA A 9 4.74 -15.90 -9.58
CA ALA A 9 4.93 -14.55 -10.10
C ALA A 9 3.57 -13.82 -10.09
N THR A 10 3.41 -12.88 -9.17
CA THR A 10 2.17 -12.14 -8.95
C THR A 10 2.13 -10.96 -9.93
N ARG A 11 1.32 -11.13 -11.00
CA ARG A 11 0.94 -10.14 -12.03
C ARG A 11 2.04 -9.78 -13.05
N THR A 12 1.88 -10.28 -14.27
CA THR A 12 2.38 -9.65 -15.50
C THR A 12 1.63 -8.33 -15.71
N LEU A 13 2.34 -7.25 -16.03
CA LEU A 13 1.70 -6.06 -16.58
C LEU A 13 1.02 -6.47 -17.89
N ASN A 14 -0.23 -6.04 -18.12
CA ASN A 14 -0.91 -6.32 -19.38
C ASN A 14 -0.07 -5.73 -20.53
N PRO A 15 0.01 -6.41 -21.69
CA PRO A 15 0.68 -5.86 -22.88
C PRO A 15 0.16 -4.46 -23.21
N LEU A 16 1.04 -3.59 -23.70
CA LEU A 16 0.65 -2.25 -24.13
C LEU A 16 -0.11 -2.34 -25.45
N HIS A 17 -1.24 -1.63 -25.54
CA HIS A 17 -2.10 -1.60 -26.71
C HIS A 17 -1.76 -0.41 -27.61
N PHE A 18 -0.62 -0.48 -28.32
CA PHE A 18 -0.17 0.59 -29.22
C PHE A 18 -1.16 0.86 -30.36
N GLU A 19 -1.97 -0.13 -30.73
CA GLU A 19 -3.03 -0.03 -31.73
C GLU A 19 -4.15 0.95 -31.35
N ASP A 20 -4.27 1.29 -30.06
CA ASP A 20 -5.28 2.22 -29.55
C ASP A 20 -4.80 3.68 -29.59
N LEU A 21 -3.50 3.93 -29.78
CA LEU A 21 -2.96 5.27 -29.94
C LEU A 21 -3.34 5.85 -31.31
N GLU A 22 -3.73 7.12 -31.39
CA GLU A 22 -3.91 7.80 -32.68
C GLU A 22 -2.62 7.74 -33.52
N PRO A 23 -2.69 7.66 -34.87
CA PRO A 23 -1.51 7.46 -35.73
C PRO A 23 -0.36 8.43 -35.43
N HIS A 24 -0.64 9.73 -35.37
CA HIS A 24 0.35 10.76 -35.06
C HIS A 24 0.91 10.64 -33.63
N ARG A 25 0.11 10.13 -32.68
CA ARG A 25 0.59 9.88 -31.30
C ARG A 25 1.55 8.71 -31.25
N PHE A 26 1.34 7.68 -32.07
CA PHE A 26 2.28 6.56 -32.18
C PHE A 26 3.61 7.04 -32.80
N GLU A 27 3.58 7.85 -33.85
CA GLU A 27 4.79 8.47 -34.42
C GLU A 27 5.53 9.34 -33.40
N ASP A 28 4.81 10.17 -32.63
CA ASP A 28 5.41 11.00 -31.58
C ASP A 28 6.05 10.17 -30.46
N LEU A 29 5.45 9.03 -30.12
CA LEU A 29 6.00 8.09 -29.13
C LEU A 29 7.30 7.49 -29.64
N VAL A 30 7.33 6.99 -30.87
CA VAL A 30 8.54 6.44 -31.50
C VAL A 30 9.63 7.51 -31.61
N ARG A 31 9.27 8.72 -32.00
CA ARG A 31 10.20 9.87 -32.03
C ARG A 31 10.77 10.18 -30.65
N GLN A 32 9.94 10.14 -29.61
CA GLN A 32 10.39 10.40 -28.24
C GLN A 32 11.33 9.31 -27.72
N LEU A 33 11.04 8.04 -28.03
CA LEU A 33 11.94 6.93 -27.75
C LEU A 33 13.26 7.07 -28.53
N ALA A 34 13.21 7.59 -29.75
CA ALA A 34 14.38 7.77 -30.58
C ALA A 34 15.38 8.78 -29.99
N TYR A 35 14.97 9.83 -29.27
CA TYR A 35 15.90 10.83 -28.71
C TYR A 35 17.07 10.22 -27.93
N ASP A 36 16.79 9.14 -27.21
CA ASP A 36 17.74 8.44 -26.36
C ASP A 36 18.52 7.31 -27.06
N TYR A 37 18.19 7.04 -28.33
CA TYR A 37 18.76 5.94 -29.09
C TYR A 37 20.18 6.25 -29.61
N ARG A 38 20.44 7.50 -30.01
CA ARG A 38 21.73 7.98 -30.54
C ARG A 38 21.97 9.45 -30.18
N PRO A 39 23.22 9.95 -30.26
CA PRO A 39 23.52 11.36 -30.11
C PRO A 39 23.10 12.16 -31.36
N TRP A 40 21.81 12.53 -31.42
CA TRP A 40 21.26 13.28 -32.54
C TRP A 40 21.69 14.75 -32.55
N ALA A 41 22.02 15.28 -33.73
CA ALA A 41 22.12 16.70 -34.00
C ALA A 41 20.72 17.34 -34.13
N SER A 42 19.80 16.65 -34.82
CA SER A 42 18.40 17.04 -34.94
C SER A 42 17.51 15.85 -35.24
N ILE A 43 16.23 15.94 -34.85
CA ILE A 43 15.17 14.99 -35.20
C ILE A 43 13.95 15.80 -35.65
N GLU A 44 13.45 15.52 -36.84
CA GLU A 44 12.37 16.22 -37.53
C GLU A 44 11.18 15.28 -37.75
N ALA A 45 9.98 15.72 -37.39
CA ALA A 45 8.73 14.99 -37.63
C ALA A 45 8.17 15.39 -39.00
N THR A 46 8.46 14.61 -40.04
CA THR A 46 8.03 14.90 -41.42
C THR A 46 6.60 14.43 -41.68
N GLY A 47 6.11 13.41 -40.95
CA GLY A 47 4.78 12.79 -41.15
C GLY A 47 3.54 13.62 -40.75
N ARG A 48 3.70 14.75 -40.03
CA ARG A 48 2.55 15.58 -39.58
C ARG A 48 1.90 16.41 -40.70
N GLY A 49 2.56 16.54 -41.86
CA GLY A 49 2.16 17.46 -42.94
C GLY A 49 1.19 16.90 -43.97
N GLY A 50 0.91 15.59 -43.97
CA GLY A 50 -0.07 14.96 -44.86
C GLY A 50 0.37 14.82 -46.33
N ALA A 51 1.64 15.05 -46.64
CA ALA A 51 2.22 14.85 -47.97
C ALA A 51 3.47 13.97 -47.83
N ASP A 52 3.27 12.68 -47.57
CA ASP A 52 4.37 11.78 -47.24
C ASP A 52 4.81 10.95 -48.44
N ASP A 53 6.05 11.16 -48.88
CA ASP A 53 6.84 10.21 -49.67
C ASP A 53 7.29 9.02 -48.79
N GLY A 54 6.40 8.52 -47.92
CA GLY A 54 6.64 7.37 -47.06
C GLY A 54 7.77 7.54 -46.04
N ILE A 55 7.96 8.73 -45.45
CA ILE A 55 8.96 9.00 -44.39
C ILE A 55 8.32 9.76 -43.23
N ASP A 56 8.21 9.11 -42.06
CA ASP A 56 7.53 9.71 -40.90
C ASP A 56 8.46 10.58 -40.05
N ILE A 57 9.73 10.18 -39.88
CA ILE A 57 10.74 10.89 -39.08
C ILE A 57 12.08 10.90 -39.82
N ARG A 58 12.73 12.06 -39.85
CA ARG A 58 14.13 12.20 -40.27
C ARG A 58 14.99 12.63 -39.09
N ALA A 59 16.13 11.98 -38.91
CA ALA A 59 17.06 12.29 -37.84
C ALA A 59 18.49 12.42 -38.40
N PHE A 60 19.26 13.35 -37.85
CA PHE A 60 20.66 13.55 -38.22
C PHE A 60 21.51 13.22 -37.02
N GLU A 61 22.33 12.17 -37.10
CA GLU A 61 23.28 11.81 -36.05
C GLU A 61 24.52 12.71 -36.15
N GLN A 62 25.03 13.17 -35.00
CA GLN A 62 26.27 13.94 -34.96
C GLN A 62 27.42 13.08 -35.51
N GLY A 63 28.08 13.58 -36.56
CA GLY A 63 29.32 12.96 -37.03
C GLY A 63 30.45 13.14 -36.02
N ILE A 64 31.38 12.19 -35.99
CA ILE A 64 32.65 12.35 -35.27
C ILE A 64 33.42 13.46 -35.98
N VAL A 65 33.51 14.64 -35.38
CA VAL A 65 34.50 15.64 -35.78
C VAL A 65 35.84 15.11 -35.27
N PRO A 66 36.81 14.76 -36.14
CA PRO A 66 38.15 14.46 -35.64
C PRO A 66 38.66 15.70 -34.91
N SER A 67 39.19 15.53 -33.70
CA SER A 67 39.88 16.63 -33.00
C SER A 67 41.09 17.03 -33.84
N PHE A 68 41.03 18.23 -34.44
CA PHE A 68 42.17 18.84 -35.11
C PHE A 68 43.15 19.35 -34.05
N GLU A 69 43.96 18.46 -33.47
CA GLU A 69 45.09 18.88 -32.64
C GLU A 69 46.40 19.03 -33.43
N GLU A 70 46.48 18.61 -34.70
CA GLU A 70 47.72 18.72 -35.51
C GLU A 70 47.44 18.89 -37.02
N ALA A 71 46.93 20.04 -37.46
CA ALA A 71 46.99 20.42 -38.88
C ALA A 71 47.24 21.93 -39.01
N ASP A 72 48.31 22.30 -39.70
CA ASP A 72 48.68 23.69 -40.01
C ASP A 72 47.59 24.40 -40.84
N GLU A 73 47.42 25.69 -40.58
CA GLU A 73 46.30 26.55 -41.03
C GLU A 73 46.06 26.67 -42.55
N GLU A 74 46.88 26.07 -43.42
CA GLU A 74 46.80 26.27 -44.87
C GLU A 74 46.12 25.15 -45.68
N ASP A 75 45.75 24.02 -45.07
CA ASP A 75 45.07 22.90 -45.76
C ASP A 75 43.80 22.44 -45.00
N LEU A 76 42.92 23.37 -44.61
CA LEU A 76 41.59 23.01 -44.11
C LEU A 76 40.78 22.33 -45.23
N PRO A 77 40.51 21.01 -45.17
CA PRO A 77 39.54 20.42 -46.09
C PRO A 77 38.18 21.03 -45.73
N LEU A 78 37.43 21.43 -46.76
CA LEU A 78 36.01 21.78 -46.66
C LEU A 78 35.32 20.84 -45.66
N LEU A 79 34.84 21.38 -44.54
CA LEU A 79 34.02 20.67 -43.55
C LEU A 79 32.86 20.00 -44.29
N VAL A 80 33.04 18.74 -44.67
CA VAL A 80 31.95 17.90 -45.16
C VAL A 80 31.00 17.79 -43.98
N ASP A 81 29.76 18.23 -44.14
CA ASP A 81 28.73 18.10 -43.11
C ASP A 81 28.54 16.61 -42.82
N SER A 82 29.29 16.09 -41.86
CA SER A 82 29.45 14.65 -41.59
C SER A 82 28.26 14.08 -40.83
N ARG A 83 27.08 14.70 -40.98
CA ARG A 83 25.84 14.27 -40.33
C ARG A 83 25.34 13.02 -41.03
N ARG A 84 25.13 11.97 -40.27
CA ARG A 84 24.59 10.72 -40.80
C ARG A 84 23.08 10.82 -40.80
N LEU A 85 22.46 10.75 -41.97
CA LEU A 85 21.00 10.77 -42.12
C LEU A 85 20.41 9.43 -41.70
N TRP A 86 19.40 9.48 -40.83
CA TRP A 86 18.59 8.37 -40.39
C TRP A 86 17.13 8.61 -40.77
N ILE A 87 16.47 7.58 -41.28
CA ILE A 87 15.05 7.60 -41.60
C ILE A 87 14.34 6.62 -40.67
N LEU A 88 13.26 7.06 -40.03
CA LEU A 88 12.39 6.17 -39.26
C LEU A 88 10.99 6.17 -39.87
N GLN A 89 10.50 4.97 -40.18
CA GLN A 89 9.14 4.73 -40.61
C GLN A 89 8.35 4.06 -39.49
N CYS A 90 7.19 4.61 -39.16
CA CYS A 90 6.27 4.16 -38.15
C CYS A 90 5.03 3.51 -38.79
N LYS A 91 4.70 2.28 -38.41
CA LYS A 91 3.52 1.56 -38.91
C LYS A 91 2.66 1.03 -37.77
N ARG A 92 1.51 1.67 -37.55
CA ARG A 92 0.52 1.27 -36.54
C ARG A 92 -0.45 0.23 -37.10
N GLU A 93 0.06 -0.96 -37.40
CA GLU A 93 -0.72 -2.10 -37.92
C GLU A 93 -0.74 -3.27 -36.94
N LYS A 94 -1.81 -4.07 -36.96
CA LYS A 94 -1.92 -5.27 -36.09
C LYS A 94 -0.99 -6.40 -36.52
N ARG A 95 -0.65 -6.48 -37.81
CA ARG A 95 0.28 -7.46 -38.38
C ARG A 95 0.94 -6.87 -39.62
N ILE A 96 2.25 -7.07 -39.76
CA ILE A 96 3.01 -6.70 -40.95
C ILE A 96 3.67 -7.95 -41.54
N GLY A 97 3.34 -8.26 -42.79
CA GLY A 97 3.89 -9.39 -43.53
C GLY A 97 5.17 -9.07 -44.30
N PRO A 98 5.94 -10.08 -44.76
CA PRO A 98 7.19 -9.89 -45.50
C PRO A 98 7.09 -9.08 -46.81
N ALA A 99 5.91 -9.06 -47.45
CA ALA A 99 5.68 -8.27 -48.65
C ALA A 99 5.45 -6.79 -48.32
N GLN A 100 4.74 -6.49 -47.22
CA GLN A 100 4.52 -5.12 -46.74
C GLN A 100 5.83 -4.48 -46.27
N VAL A 101 6.68 -5.24 -45.56
CA VAL A 101 8.01 -4.77 -45.17
C VAL A 101 8.83 -4.31 -46.38
N ARG A 102 8.88 -5.11 -47.44
CA ARG A 102 9.59 -4.76 -48.68
C ARG A 102 9.05 -3.47 -49.29
N ARG A 103 7.73 -3.38 -49.40
CA ARG A 103 7.04 -2.18 -49.88
C ARG A 103 7.40 -0.95 -49.05
N TYR A 104 7.44 -1.05 -47.72
CA TYR A 104 7.81 0.09 -46.87
C TYR A 104 9.26 0.51 -47.06
N VAL A 105 10.19 -0.43 -47.22
CA VAL A 105 11.58 -0.10 -47.55
C VAL A 105 11.68 0.62 -48.90
N GLU A 106 10.97 0.12 -49.92
CA GLU A 106 10.93 0.72 -51.27
C GLU A 106 10.32 2.13 -51.26
N GLU A 107 9.26 2.34 -50.47
CA GLU A 107 8.61 3.65 -50.29
C GLU A 107 9.50 4.65 -49.53
N SER A 108 10.25 4.21 -48.52
CA SER A 108 11.03 5.11 -47.64
C SER A 108 12.47 5.36 -48.09
N VAL A 109 13.01 4.56 -49.01
CA VAL A 109 14.33 4.77 -49.61
C VAL A 109 14.25 5.00 -51.15
N PRO A 110 13.47 5.99 -51.65
CA PRO A 110 13.41 6.27 -53.07
C PRO A 110 14.42 7.37 -53.43
N GLY A 111 15.43 7.02 -54.24
CA GLY A 111 16.23 8.03 -54.95
C GLY A 111 17.74 8.02 -54.67
N PRO A 112 18.46 9.10 -55.07
CA PRO A 112 19.92 9.15 -55.10
C PRO A 112 20.59 9.38 -53.74
N GLU A 113 19.85 9.84 -52.73
CA GLU A 113 20.37 10.16 -51.40
C GLU A 113 20.02 9.02 -50.42
N VAL A 114 20.96 8.10 -50.25
CA VAL A 114 20.79 6.91 -49.42
C VAL A 114 21.04 7.28 -47.95
N PRO A 115 20.09 7.03 -47.03
CA PRO A 115 20.31 7.29 -45.62
C PRO A 115 21.39 6.37 -45.06
N TYR A 116 22.15 6.87 -44.08
CA TYR A 116 23.11 6.05 -43.34
C TYR A 116 22.38 4.94 -42.57
N GLY A 117 21.26 5.27 -41.94
CA GLY A 117 20.49 4.33 -41.13
C GLY A 117 18.98 4.31 -41.40
N PHE A 118 18.35 3.15 -41.25
CA PHE A 118 16.91 2.97 -41.44
C PHE A 118 16.25 2.21 -40.27
N ILE A 119 15.18 2.75 -39.70
CA ILE A 119 14.41 2.08 -38.63
C ILE A 119 12.97 1.94 -39.08
N LEU A 120 12.43 0.72 -39.04
CA LEU A 120 11.00 0.49 -39.18
C LEU A 120 10.43 0.11 -37.81
N ALA A 121 9.63 1.01 -37.24
CA ALA A 121 8.95 0.84 -35.97
C ALA A 121 7.49 0.44 -36.19
N ALA A 122 7.00 -0.56 -35.48
CA ALA A 122 5.65 -1.08 -35.65
C ALA A 122 4.97 -1.43 -34.34
N ALA A 123 3.64 -1.25 -34.31
CA ALA A 123 2.77 -1.63 -33.19
C ALA A 123 2.56 -3.15 -33.04
N CYS A 124 3.19 -3.97 -33.89
CA CYS A 124 3.12 -5.43 -33.86
C CYS A 124 4.50 -6.07 -33.89
N ASP A 125 4.59 -7.34 -33.49
CA ASP A 125 5.82 -8.11 -33.63
C ASP A 125 6.05 -8.59 -35.06
N PHE A 126 7.31 -8.65 -35.46
CA PHE A 126 7.72 -9.15 -36.77
C PHE A 126 8.03 -10.65 -36.72
N SER A 127 7.50 -11.40 -37.68
CA SER A 127 7.91 -12.79 -37.88
C SER A 127 9.36 -12.87 -38.38
N LYS A 128 10.05 -13.99 -38.14
CA LYS A 128 11.39 -14.24 -38.71
C LYS A 128 11.44 -14.00 -40.23
N LYS A 129 10.42 -14.45 -40.97
CA LYS A 129 10.33 -14.24 -42.42
C LYS A 129 10.24 -12.77 -42.81
N ALA A 130 9.61 -11.93 -41.97
CA ALA A 130 9.53 -10.50 -42.20
C ALA A 130 10.88 -9.83 -41.93
N TYR A 131 11.61 -10.29 -40.89
CA TYR A 131 12.98 -9.85 -40.60
C TYR A 131 13.94 -10.21 -41.75
N ASP A 132 13.87 -11.44 -42.27
CA ASP A 132 14.70 -11.87 -43.39
C ASP A 132 14.41 -11.05 -44.66
N ALA A 133 13.14 -10.74 -44.92
CA ALA A 133 12.73 -9.90 -46.05
C ALA A 133 13.16 -8.44 -45.88
N PHE A 134 13.11 -7.88 -44.67
CA PHE A 134 13.62 -6.56 -44.34
C PHE A 134 15.11 -6.43 -44.67
N ARG A 135 15.89 -7.39 -44.15
CA ARG A 135 17.32 -7.43 -44.36
C ARG A 135 17.67 -7.57 -45.84
N ALA A 136 16.98 -8.46 -46.55
CA ALA A 136 17.20 -8.64 -47.99
C ALA A 136 16.85 -7.39 -48.81
N ALA A 137 15.84 -6.61 -48.40
CA ALA A 137 15.42 -5.39 -49.09
C ALA A 137 16.43 -4.24 -48.95
N LEU A 138 17.13 -4.17 -47.81
CA LEU A 138 18.12 -3.11 -47.54
C LEU A 138 19.55 -3.50 -47.96
N ILE A 139 19.84 -4.80 -48.09
CA ILE A 139 21.13 -5.24 -48.64
C ILE A 139 21.21 -4.81 -50.12
N GLY A 140 22.19 -3.95 -50.41
CA GLY A 140 22.45 -3.45 -51.76
C GLY A 140 21.84 -2.08 -52.05
N THR A 141 21.07 -1.48 -51.12
CA THR A 141 20.60 -0.09 -51.27
C THR A 141 21.65 0.94 -50.84
N GLY A 142 22.68 0.53 -50.10
CA GLY A 142 23.76 1.39 -49.59
C GLY A 142 23.58 1.86 -48.15
N VAL A 143 22.44 1.52 -47.51
CA VAL A 143 22.16 1.79 -46.09
C VAL A 143 23.14 0.98 -45.22
N GLN A 144 23.78 1.64 -44.25
CA GLN A 144 24.83 1.05 -43.42
C GLN A 144 24.27 0.36 -42.17
N GLU A 145 23.26 0.95 -41.54
CA GLU A 145 22.64 0.43 -40.32
C GLU A 145 21.12 0.31 -40.46
N PHE A 146 20.51 -0.76 -39.93
CA PHE A 146 19.06 -0.89 -39.97
C PHE A 146 18.48 -1.71 -38.82
N HIS A 147 17.31 -1.29 -38.33
CA HIS A 147 16.66 -1.87 -37.17
C HIS A 147 15.14 -2.03 -37.36
N LEU A 148 14.57 -3.06 -36.73
CA LEU A 148 13.14 -3.30 -36.66
C LEU A 148 12.66 -3.15 -35.22
N TRP A 149 11.96 -2.07 -34.91
CA TRP A 149 11.35 -1.89 -33.59
C TRP A 149 9.95 -2.49 -33.59
N GLY A 150 9.85 -3.76 -33.24
CA GLY A 150 8.57 -4.43 -33.05
C GLY A 150 7.90 -4.04 -31.73
N LYS A 151 6.67 -4.54 -31.53
CA LYS A 151 5.90 -4.31 -30.29
C LYS A 151 6.71 -4.63 -29.03
N ALA A 152 7.32 -5.81 -28.95
CA ALA A 152 8.11 -6.20 -27.78
C ALA A 152 9.29 -5.25 -27.49
N GLU A 153 10.02 -4.81 -28.52
CA GLU A 153 11.14 -3.87 -28.34
C GLU A 153 10.66 -2.50 -27.85
N LEU A 154 9.53 -2.01 -28.39
CA LEU A 154 8.94 -0.75 -27.94
C LEU A 154 8.45 -0.83 -26.48
N GLU A 155 7.84 -1.95 -26.08
CA GLU A 155 7.46 -2.19 -24.67
C GLU A 155 8.70 -2.20 -23.77
N ASP A 156 9.74 -2.96 -24.14
CA ASP A 156 10.97 -3.05 -23.37
C ASP A 156 11.64 -1.68 -23.20
N MET A 157 11.66 -0.86 -24.25
CA MET A 157 12.14 0.52 -24.15
C MET A 157 11.28 1.36 -23.21
N LEU A 158 9.95 1.26 -23.28
CA LEU A 158 9.03 2.04 -22.45
C LEU A 158 9.06 1.66 -20.97
N PHE A 159 9.31 0.40 -20.64
CA PHE A 159 9.40 -0.06 -19.25
C PHE A 159 10.73 0.32 -18.57
N GLN A 160 11.67 0.95 -19.28
CA GLN A 160 12.86 1.51 -18.66
C GLN A 160 12.49 2.70 -17.75
N PRO A 161 13.08 2.82 -16.54
CA PRO A 161 12.72 3.89 -15.59
C PRO A 161 12.83 5.32 -16.14
N LYS A 162 13.73 5.56 -17.10
CA LYS A 162 13.90 6.85 -17.77
C LYS A 162 12.71 7.25 -18.64
N ASN A 163 11.98 6.26 -19.17
CA ASN A 163 10.83 6.44 -20.05
C ASN A 163 9.48 6.40 -19.31
N ASP A 164 9.48 6.44 -17.97
CA ASP A 164 8.25 6.43 -17.16
C ASP A 164 7.29 7.58 -17.50
N HIS A 165 7.86 8.72 -17.90
CA HIS A 165 7.09 9.88 -18.35
C HIS A 165 6.33 9.60 -19.66
N LEU A 166 6.92 8.83 -20.58
CA LEU A 166 6.26 8.40 -21.82
C LEU A 166 5.18 7.35 -21.52
N LEU A 167 5.49 6.38 -20.66
CA LEU A 167 4.53 5.36 -20.25
C LEU A 167 3.28 5.99 -19.61
N PHE A 168 3.47 7.04 -18.80
CA PHE A 168 2.37 7.78 -18.20
C PHE A 168 1.61 8.64 -19.23
N ALA A 169 2.31 9.39 -20.08
CA ALA A 169 1.68 10.30 -21.05
C ALA A 169 0.87 9.59 -22.14
N TYR A 170 1.28 8.38 -22.53
CA TYR A 170 0.64 7.63 -23.62
C TYR A 170 -0.29 6.52 -23.13
N PHE A 171 0.00 5.89 -21.99
CA PHE A 171 -0.78 4.74 -21.49
C PHE A 171 -1.36 4.95 -20.08
N GLY A 172 -1.09 6.08 -19.43
CA GLY A 172 -1.58 6.36 -18.07
C GLY A 172 -0.94 5.48 -16.98
N ILE A 173 0.15 4.77 -17.30
CA ILE A 173 0.83 3.85 -16.38
C ILE A 173 2.11 4.53 -15.87
N SER A 174 2.36 4.54 -14.56
CA SER A 174 3.64 4.97 -13.98
C SER A 174 4.20 3.93 -13.01
N LEU A 175 5.47 3.60 -13.20
CA LEU A 175 6.30 2.76 -12.35
C LEU A 175 6.73 3.49 -11.07
N GLN A 176 6.89 4.82 -11.09
CA GLN A 176 7.31 5.61 -9.93
C GLN A 176 6.17 5.90 -8.93
N THR A 177 4.93 6.07 -9.40
CA THR A 177 3.76 6.35 -8.55
C THR A 177 3.54 5.27 -7.48
N ARG A 178 3.85 4.00 -7.77
CA ARG A 178 3.75 2.89 -6.80
C ARG A 178 4.81 2.91 -5.69
N LYS A 179 6.01 3.45 -5.92
CA LYS A 179 7.04 3.57 -4.88
C LYS A 179 6.80 4.78 -3.99
N ARG A 180 6.41 5.91 -4.58
CA ARG A 180 6.05 7.13 -3.83
C ARG A 180 4.82 6.93 -2.94
N SER A 181 3.83 6.15 -3.38
CA SER A 181 2.63 5.87 -2.57
C SER A 181 2.95 5.14 -1.27
N LYS A 182 3.73 4.06 -1.32
CA LYS A 182 4.14 3.30 -0.11
C LYS A 182 4.98 4.12 0.86
N GLN A 183 5.89 4.95 0.34
CA GLN A 183 6.71 5.81 1.18
C GLN A 183 5.87 6.90 1.88
N ASN A 184 4.89 7.46 1.17
CA ASN A 184 3.97 8.45 1.73
C ASN A 184 3.02 7.82 2.76
N GLU A 185 2.49 6.63 2.48
CA GLU A 185 1.67 5.84 3.40
C GLU A 185 2.42 5.53 4.70
N LEU A 186 3.65 5.01 4.60
CA LEU A 186 4.49 4.74 5.77
C LEU A 186 4.83 6.02 6.54
N ARG A 187 5.13 7.12 5.85
CA ARG A 187 5.40 8.42 6.50
C ARG A 187 4.18 8.95 7.24
N SER A 188 3.00 8.83 6.64
CA SER A 188 1.72 9.22 7.26
C SER A 188 1.48 8.40 8.54
N LEU A 189 1.60 7.07 8.44
CA LEU A 189 1.43 6.16 9.56
C LEU A 189 2.42 6.42 10.70
N LEU A 190 3.70 6.68 10.39
CA LEU A 190 4.71 7.01 11.40
C LEU A 190 4.45 8.38 12.05
N THR A 191 3.88 9.32 11.29
CA THR A 191 3.48 10.63 11.81
C THR A 191 2.30 10.47 12.78
N TRP A 192 1.29 9.67 12.41
CA TRP A 192 0.18 9.32 13.28
C TRP A 192 0.62 8.65 14.56
N ARG A 193 1.49 7.63 14.44
CA ARG A 193 2.08 6.96 15.61
C ARG A 193 2.71 7.95 16.58
N LYS A 194 3.52 8.90 16.09
CA LYS A 194 4.18 9.91 16.92
C LYS A 194 3.18 10.87 17.57
N ARG A 195 2.16 11.31 16.84
CA ARG A 195 1.12 12.21 17.37
C ARG A 195 0.32 11.55 18.48
N ILE A 196 -0.12 10.31 18.28
CA ILE A 196 -0.88 9.56 19.27
C ILE A 196 -0.02 9.29 20.51
N LEU A 197 1.22 8.84 20.34
CA LEU A 197 2.13 8.64 21.47
C LEU A 197 2.35 9.91 22.30
N ARG A 198 2.43 11.07 21.64
CA ARG A 198 2.52 12.37 22.32
C ARG A 198 1.24 12.73 23.07
N ALA A 199 0.08 12.56 22.43
CA ALA A 199 -1.22 12.83 23.06
C ALA A 199 -1.44 11.95 24.29
N LEU A 200 -0.91 10.74 24.26
CA LEU A 200 -1.01 9.75 25.33
C LEU A 200 0.18 9.77 26.31
N ASP A 201 0.94 10.87 26.32
CA ASP A 201 2.13 11.12 27.15
C ASP A 201 3.05 9.89 27.33
N SER A 202 3.28 9.15 26.23
CA SER A 202 4.02 7.89 26.25
C SER A 202 5.14 7.90 25.20
N GLU A 203 6.38 7.85 25.66
CA GLU A 203 7.54 7.79 24.77
C GLU A 203 7.90 6.36 24.33
N ARG A 204 7.52 5.36 25.12
CA ARG A 204 7.95 3.95 24.95
C ARG A 204 6.82 2.98 24.59
N GLY A 205 5.59 3.49 24.43
CA GLY A 205 4.46 2.71 23.93
C GLY A 205 3.67 1.94 24.99
N VAL A 206 4.02 2.00 26.28
CA VAL A 206 3.12 1.60 27.37
C VAL A 206 2.41 2.87 27.82
N ILE A 207 1.08 2.86 27.76
CA ILE A 207 0.28 4.08 27.85
C ILE A 207 -0.53 4.06 29.14
N GLY A 208 -1.43 3.09 29.29
CA GLY A 208 -2.30 2.99 30.46
C GLY A 208 -3.23 4.20 30.63
N GLN A 209 -3.51 4.96 29.58
CA GLN A 209 -4.38 6.13 29.55
C GLN A 209 -5.68 5.80 28.83
N ASP A 210 -6.74 6.51 29.19
CA ASP A 210 -8.05 6.39 28.56
C ASP A 210 -8.12 7.29 27.32
N VAL A 211 -8.82 6.81 26.31
CA VAL A 211 -9.12 7.56 25.09
C VAL A 211 -10.58 7.38 24.74
N LEU A 212 -11.19 8.42 24.19
CA LEU A 212 -12.50 8.31 23.58
C LEU A 212 -12.32 7.95 22.10
N LEU A 213 -12.91 6.84 21.69
CA LEU A 213 -13.07 6.52 20.27
C LEU A 213 -14.41 7.07 19.81
N LEU A 214 -14.41 7.83 18.72
CA LEU A 214 -15.59 8.44 18.12
C LEU A 214 -15.64 8.10 16.64
N ASP A 215 -16.76 7.57 16.17
CA ASP A 215 -17.03 7.42 14.75
C ASP A 215 -16.91 8.79 14.05
N ALA A 216 -16.08 8.84 13.01
CA ALA A 216 -15.82 10.05 12.24
C ALA A 216 -17.09 10.64 11.59
N ASP A 217 -18.08 9.80 11.31
CA ASP A 217 -19.34 10.20 10.68
C ASP A 217 -20.44 10.54 11.71
N CYS A 218 -20.18 10.39 13.01
CA CYS A 218 -21.16 10.67 14.07
C CYS A 218 -21.37 12.17 14.27
N GLN A 219 -22.64 12.59 14.25
CA GLN A 219 -23.04 13.99 14.46
C GLN A 219 -23.70 14.24 15.82
N ASP A 220 -24.14 13.17 16.49
CA ASP A 220 -24.97 13.25 17.71
C ASP A 220 -24.13 13.29 18.99
N TYR A 221 -22.81 13.11 18.90
CA TYR A 221 -21.91 13.27 20.05
C TYR A 221 -22.00 14.72 20.61
N PRO A 222 -22.09 14.91 21.94
CA PRO A 222 -21.98 13.91 23.02
C PRO A 222 -23.32 13.42 23.59
N LEU A 223 -24.45 13.61 22.88
CA LEU A 223 -25.80 13.39 23.40
C LEU A 223 -26.23 11.92 23.21
N MET A 224 -25.99 11.09 24.22
CA MET A 224 -26.31 9.65 24.19
C MET A 224 -27.80 9.36 23.90
N ASP A 225 -28.71 10.16 24.47
CA ASP A 225 -30.16 9.98 24.34
C ASP A 225 -30.68 10.22 22.91
N GLU A 226 -29.88 10.88 22.06
CA GLU A 226 -30.23 11.16 20.66
C GLU A 226 -29.82 10.02 19.72
N VAL A 227 -29.03 9.05 20.19
CA VAL A 227 -28.57 7.90 19.40
C VAL A 227 -29.48 6.68 19.63
N PRO A 228 -30.19 6.20 18.59
CA PRO A 228 -30.95 4.97 18.68
C PRO A 228 -30.04 3.78 19.00
N ASP A 229 -30.47 2.91 19.91
CA ASP A 229 -29.81 1.65 20.24
C ASP A 229 -28.33 1.78 20.68
N PHE A 230 -27.98 2.90 21.34
CA PHE A 230 -26.62 3.20 21.81
C PHE A 230 -25.98 1.99 22.52
N GLU A 231 -26.71 1.28 23.38
CA GLU A 231 -26.20 0.09 24.11
C GLU A 231 -25.70 -1.05 23.21
N THR A 232 -26.25 -1.17 22.00
CA THR A 232 -25.91 -2.28 21.08
C THR A 232 -24.97 -1.86 19.94
N ALA A 233 -24.98 -0.58 19.57
CA ALA A 233 -24.20 -0.05 18.46
C ALA A 233 -23.61 1.32 18.82
N GLN A 234 -22.70 1.35 19.80
CA GLN A 234 -22.09 2.58 20.31
C GLN A 234 -21.25 3.27 19.22
N PRO A 235 -21.63 4.47 18.74
CA PRO A 235 -20.81 5.27 17.81
C PRO A 235 -19.64 5.96 18.52
N TRP A 236 -19.61 5.95 19.86
CA TRP A 236 -18.44 6.33 20.63
C TRP A 236 -18.35 5.59 21.96
N GLY A 237 -17.13 5.51 22.51
CA GLY A 237 -16.88 4.90 23.81
C GLY A 237 -15.50 5.23 24.35
N ILE A 238 -15.33 5.12 25.66
CA ILE A 238 -14.05 5.36 26.33
C ILE A 238 -13.36 4.03 26.60
N PHE A 239 -12.12 3.91 26.14
CA PHE A 239 -11.32 2.70 26.18
C PHE A 239 -9.95 2.99 26.77
N ARG A 240 -9.44 2.06 27.58
CA ARG A 240 -8.08 2.17 28.11
C ARG A 240 -7.07 1.63 27.11
N VAL A 241 -6.13 2.46 26.71
CA VAL A 241 -5.02 2.05 25.84
C VAL A 241 -3.94 1.41 26.70
N LYS A 242 -3.75 0.10 26.59
CA LYS A 242 -2.66 -0.61 27.29
C LYS A 242 -1.32 -0.26 26.68
N LEU A 243 -1.22 -0.39 25.36
CA LEU A 243 0.03 -0.16 24.64
C LEU A 243 -0.18 0.18 23.16
N MET A 244 0.87 0.70 22.56
CA MET A 244 1.05 0.92 21.14
C MET A 244 1.98 -0.16 20.56
N HIS A 245 1.42 -1.12 19.82
CA HIS A 245 2.18 -2.26 19.31
C HIS A 245 3.18 -1.85 18.20
N PRO A 246 4.34 -2.53 18.05
CA PRO A 246 5.29 -2.24 16.97
C PRO A 246 4.71 -2.36 15.55
N GLN A 247 3.68 -3.18 15.37
CA GLN A 247 2.96 -3.34 14.09
C GLN A 247 1.86 -2.28 13.87
N HIS A 248 1.95 -1.13 14.54
CA HIS A 248 1.10 0.05 14.25
C HIS A 248 -0.40 -0.15 14.52
N PHE A 249 -0.72 -0.71 15.68
CA PHE A 249 -2.08 -0.70 16.24
C PHE A 249 -2.05 -0.39 17.74
N LEU A 250 -3.14 0.18 18.25
CA LEU A 250 -3.40 0.34 19.66
C LEU A 250 -4.01 -0.95 20.22
N VAL A 251 -3.61 -1.31 21.44
CA VAL A 251 -4.23 -2.40 22.21
C VAL A 251 -5.14 -1.76 23.24
N LEU A 252 -6.44 -2.00 23.08
CA LEU A 252 -7.50 -1.44 23.90
C LEU A 252 -7.98 -2.49 24.88
N GLU A 253 -8.14 -2.13 26.15
CA GLU A 253 -8.90 -2.93 27.11
C GLU A 253 -10.39 -2.71 26.90
N VAL A 254 -11.11 -3.77 26.52
CA VAL A 254 -12.55 -3.73 26.22
C VAL A 254 -13.35 -4.13 27.44
N ALA A 255 -12.95 -5.21 28.12
CA ALA A 255 -13.65 -5.72 29.29
C ALA A 255 -12.68 -6.40 30.25
N ARG A 256 -13.07 -6.48 31.51
CA ARG A 256 -12.32 -7.11 32.59
C ARG A 256 -13.27 -7.90 33.47
N HIS A 257 -12.93 -9.15 33.77
CA HIS A 257 -13.73 -10.02 34.62
C HIS A 257 -12.87 -10.61 35.74
N LEU A 258 -13.48 -10.93 36.87
CA LEU A 258 -12.84 -11.67 37.94
C LEU A 258 -12.55 -13.10 37.50
N ALA A 259 -11.36 -13.61 37.81
CA ALA A 259 -10.89 -14.90 37.33
C ALA A 259 -10.11 -15.68 38.39
N TYR A 260 -10.07 -16.99 38.19
CA TYR A 260 -9.14 -17.90 38.83
C TYR A 260 -8.03 -18.22 37.82
N ALA A 261 -6.77 -18.20 38.25
CA ALA A 261 -5.65 -18.68 37.46
C ALA A 261 -4.56 -19.28 38.34
N ASP A 262 -4.00 -20.41 37.93
CA ASP A 262 -2.82 -21.01 38.53
C ASP A 262 -1.66 -20.89 37.53
N ASP A 263 -0.57 -20.24 37.95
CA ASP A 263 0.58 -19.98 37.08
C ASP A 263 1.51 -21.20 36.90
N GLN A 264 1.42 -22.20 37.78
CA GLN A 264 2.21 -23.42 37.70
C GLN A 264 1.58 -24.43 36.76
N THR A 265 0.26 -24.62 36.88
CA THR A 265 -0.48 -25.57 36.04
C THR A 265 -0.95 -24.92 34.74
N GLY A 266 -1.21 -23.62 34.76
CA GLY A 266 -1.87 -22.87 33.69
C GLY A 266 -3.38 -23.05 33.66
N GLU A 267 -3.97 -23.69 34.67
CA GLU A 267 -5.42 -23.83 34.79
C GLU A 267 -6.07 -22.49 35.11
N TRP A 268 -7.23 -22.23 34.51
CA TRP A 268 -7.94 -20.98 34.71
C TRP A 268 -9.45 -21.14 34.53
N ASP A 269 -10.21 -20.19 35.09
CA ASP A 269 -11.63 -20.02 34.82
C ASP A 269 -12.01 -18.55 35.02
N VAL A 270 -13.14 -18.13 34.47
CA VAL A 270 -13.66 -16.76 34.58
C VAL A 270 -15.03 -16.77 35.23
N LEU A 271 -15.28 -15.80 36.11
CA LEU A 271 -16.59 -15.53 36.68
C LEU A 271 -17.32 -14.58 35.73
N GLU A 272 -18.21 -15.13 34.90
CA GLU A 272 -18.90 -14.38 33.84
C GLU A 272 -19.76 -13.24 34.40
N GLU A 273 -20.34 -13.41 35.59
CA GLU A 273 -21.12 -12.39 36.32
C GLU A 273 -20.24 -11.38 37.07
N GLY A 274 -18.94 -11.67 37.18
CA GLY A 274 -17.96 -10.89 37.92
C GLY A 274 -17.29 -9.82 37.06
N GLU A 275 -18.04 -9.08 36.25
CA GLU A 275 -17.48 -7.96 35.49
C GLU A 275 -16.88 -6.93 36.46
N VAL A 276 -15.61 -6.60 36.24
CA VAL A 276 -14.92 -5.53 36.96
C VAL A 276 -15.17 -4.25 36.17
N PRO A 277 -15.85 -3.26 36.74
CA PRO A 277 -15.97 -1.96 36.10
C PRO A 277 -14.55 -1.43 35.88
N VAL A 278 -14.12 -1.39 34.61
CA VAL A 278 -12.99 -0.56 34.24
C VAL A 278 -13.45 0.85 34.62
N ILE A 279 -12.75 1.53 35.52
CA ILE A 279 -13.07 2.92 35.87
C ILE A 279 -12.87 3.71 34.58
N ARG A 280 -13.93 3.81 33.79
CA ARG A 280 -14.02 4.63 32.60
C ARG A 280 -14.44 6.01 33.11
N GLU A 281 -13.79 7.05 32.60
CA GLU A 281 -14.40 8.38 32.65
C GLU A 281 -15.87 8.24 32.21
N GLN A 282 -16.75 8.95 32.91
CA GLN A 282 -18.17 8.84 32.64
C GLN A 282 -18.42 9.41 31.24
N LEU A 283 -19.12 8.65 30.40
CA LEU A 283 -19.68 9.23 29.19
C LEU A 283 -20.59 10.40 29.59
N TYR A 284 -20.47 11.51 28.89
CA TYR A 284 -21.25 12.71 29.17
C TYR A 284 -22.75 12.39 29.18
N GLY A 285 -23.43 12.70 30.29
CA GLY A 285 -24.85 12.40 30.49
C GLY A 285 -25.16 10.96 30.92
N GLY A 286 -24.16 10.07 30.94
CA GLY A 286 -24.32 8.68 31.36
C GLY A 286 -24.45 8.48 32.88
N PRO A 287 -24.99 7.33 33.32
CA PRO A 287 -25.06 7.01 34.75
C PRO A 287 -23.64 6.92 35.34
N PRO A 288 -23.45 7.28 36.61
CA PRO A 288 -22.12 7.27 37.20
C PRO A 288 -21.56 5.85 37.26
N SER A 289 -20.28 5.68 36.88
CA SER A 289 -19.52 4.42 36.96
C SER A 289 -19.18 4.06 38.41
N VAL A 290 -20.22 3.85 39.22
CA VAL A 290 -20.09 3.44 40.61
C VAL A 290 -20.08 1.91 40.65
N ARG A 291 -19.26 1.33 41.53
CA ARG A 291 -19.43 -0.07 41.95
C ARG A 291 -20.88 -0.27 42.40
N THR A 292 -21.66 -0.94 41.57
CA THR A 292 -23.00 -1.37 41.95
C THR A 292 -22.94 -2.30 43.18
N PRO A 293 -24.01 -2.40 43.98
CA PRO A 293 -24.09 -3.40 45.04
C PRO A 293 -23.79 -4.82 44.54
N GLU A 294 -24.22 -5.14 43.32
CA GLU A 294 -23.99 -6.43 42.66
C GLU A 294 -22.51 -6.68 42.32
N THR A 295 -21.82 -5.72 41.69
CA THR A 295 -20.38 -5.86 41.40
C THR A 295 -19.55 -5.97 42.67
N SER A 296 -19.91 -5.21 43.72
CA SER A 296 -19.28 -5.30 45.04
C SER A 296 -19.51 -6.67 45.69
N ARG A 297 -20.66 -7.28 45.45
CA ARG A 297 -21.02 -8.60 45.97
C ARG A 297 -20.23 -9.70 45.27
N TRP A 298 -20.18 -9.72 43.94
CA TRP A 298 -19.37 -10.68 43.18
C TRP A 298 -17.89 -10.58 43.52
N TYR A 299 -17.38 -9.37 43.74
CA TYR A 299 -16.01 -9.17 44.21
C TYR A 299 -15.76 -9.86 45.56
N ARG A 300 -16.66 -9.74 46.53
CA ARG A 300 -16.53 -10.42 47.84
C ARG A 300 -16.57 -11.94 47.70
N VAL A 301 -17.54 -12.45 46.95
CA VAL A 301 -17.68 -13.89 46.67
C VAL A 301 -16.39 -14.44 46.06
N TRP A 302 -15.84 -13.74 45.07
CA TRP A 302 -14.57 -14.09 44.45
C TRP A 302 -13.40 -14.03 45.43
N GLU A 303 -13.31 -13.00 46.28
CA GLU A 303 -12.26 -12.93 47.30
C GLU A 303 -12.33 -14.08 48.31
N GLU A 304 -13.52 -14.48 48.74
CA GLU A 304 -13.71 -15.58 49.69
C GLU A 304 -13.42 -16.95 49.04
N ALA A 305 -13.85 -17.16 47.80
CA ALA A 305 -13.75 -18.43 47.10
C ALA A 305 -12.38 -18.67 46.44
N VAL A 306 -11.64 -17.61 46.06
CA VAL A 306 -10.39 -17.73 45.30
C VAL A 306 -9.18 -17.44 46.19
N PRO A 307 -8.26 -18.41 46.37
CA PRO A 307 -7.02 -18.20 47.10
C PRO A 307 -6.24 -17.01 46.54
N ARG A 308 -5.69 -16.17 47.42
CA ARG A 308 -5.02 -14.93 47.00
C ARG A 308 -3.93 -15.11 45.95
N ALA A 309 -3.21 -16.23 45.96
CA ALA A 309 -2.17 -16.53 44.97
C ALA A 309 -2.73 -16.84 43.57
N ALA A 310 -3.98 -17.27 43.49
CA ALA A 310 -4.68 -17.66 42.26
C ALA A 310 -5.70 -16.60 41.78
N ARG A 311 -5.76 -15.45 42.47
CA ARG A 311 -6.64 -14.33 42.10
C ARG A 311 -6.08 -13.63 40.87
N ALA A 312 -6.82 -13.70 39.77
CA ALA A 312 -6.51 -13.02 38.54
C ALA A 312 -7.71 -12.25 38.00
N GLU A 313 -7.46 -11.39 37.04
CA GLU A 313 -8.49 -10.74 36.23
C GLU A 313 -8.32 -11.17 34.78
N TYR A 314 -9.41 -11.61 34.16
CA TYR A 314 -9.47 -11.94 32.75
C TYR A 314 -9.75 -10.67 31.96
N VAL A 315 -8.77 -10.25 31.17
CA VAL A 315 -8.79 -9.01 30.40
C VAL A 315 -9.00 -9.33 28.92
N THR A 316 -10.07 -8.78 28.36
CA THR A 316 -10.37 -8.83 26.94
C THR A 316 -9.80 -7.58 26.27
N MET A 317 -8.97 -7.78 25.25
CA MET A 317 -8.32 -6.71 24.51
C MET A 317 -8.69 -6.73 23.03
N ALA A 318 -8.94 -5.56 22.47
CA ALA A 318 -9.12 -5.35 21.03
C ALA A 318 -7.91 -4.65 20.40
N ARG A 319 -7.77 -4.81 19.09
CA ARG A 319 -6.74 -4.14 18.29
C ARG A 319 -7.38 -3.05 17.44
N LEU A 320 -6.91 -1.82 17.59
CA LEU A 320 -7.33 -0.70 16.75
C LEU A 320 -6.17 -0.31 15.81
N PRO A 321 -6.25 -0.61 14.50
CA PRO A 321 -5.24 -0.23 13.53
C PRO A 321 -5.04 1.30 13.50
N LEU A 322 -3.80 1.78 13.40
CA LEU A 322 -3.58 3.23 13.32
C LEU A 322 -4.13 3.86 12.05
N GLU A 323 -4.28 3.07 10.98
CA GLU A 323 -4.84 3.51 9.71
C GLU A 323 -6.34 3.79 9.76
N SER A 324 -7.08 3.24 10.73
CA SER A 324 -8.49 3.57 10.92
C SER A 324 -8.69 4.91 11.63
N ILE A 325 -7.65 5.48 12.23
CA ILE A 325 -7.72 6.78 12.91
C ILE A 325 -7.55 7.89 11.87
N VAL A 326 -8.59 8.69 11.69
CA VAL A 326 -8.64 9.77 10.71
C VAL A 326 -8.46 11.15 11.35
N GLY A 327 -8.69 11.26 12.66
CA GLY A 327 -8.59 12.52 13.41
C GLY A 327 -8.16 12.29 14.87
N LEU A 328 -7.60 13.34 15.49
CA LEU A 328 -7.16 13.32 16.89
C LEU A 328 -7.34 14.71 17.52
N VAL A 329 -7.98 14.74 18.69
CA VAL A 329 -8.01 15.87 19.62
C VAL A 329 -7.18 15.49 20.83
N GLU A 330 -6.03 16.13 21.01
CA GLU A 330 -4.99 15.68 21.95
C GLU A 330 -5.36 15.84 23.44
N LYS A 331 -6.31 16.74 23.77
CA LYS A 331 -6.66 17.08 25.15
C LYS A 331 -8.13 16.84 25.49
N GLY A 332 -8.89 16.21 24.59
CA GLY A 332 -10.34 16.12 24.73
C GLY A 332 -11.05 17.45 24.47
N ASP A 333 -12.26 17.55 24.99
CA ASP A 333 -13.20 18.66 24.78
C ASP A 333 -13.94 19.04 26.07
N LEU A 334 -15.08 19.74 25.95
CA LEU A 334 -15.88 20.14 27.11
C LEU A 334 -16.65 18.98 27.76
N ALA A 335 -16.87 17.89 27.04
CA ALA A 335 -17.61 16.72 27.50
C ALA A 335 -16.68 15.68 28.15
N HIS A 336 -15.46 15.50 27.62
CA HIS A 336 -14.49 14.51 28.11
C HIS A 336 -13.07 15.08 28.14
N ASP A 337 -12.36 14.88 29.26
CA ASP A 337 -11.00 15.37 29.53
C ASP A 337 -9.92 14.33 29.15
N CYS A 338 -10.19 13.55 28.11
CA CYS A 338 -9.26 12.56 27.56
C CYS A 338 -9.11 12.72 26.04
N PRO A 339 -7.99 12.24 25.44
CA PRO A 339 -7.80 12.36 24.00
C PRO A 339 -8.92 11.68 23.20
N ILE A 340 -9.43 12.37 22.19
CA ILE A 340 -10.49 11.86 21.30
C ILE A 340 -9.87 11.43 19.97
N LEU A 341 -10.08 10.17 19.60
CA LEU A 341 -9.68 9.58 18.33
C LEU A 341 -10.90 9.44 17.43
N TYR A 342 -10.90 10.19 16.32
CA TYR A 342 -11.89 9.99 15.27
C TYR A 342 -11.48 8.79 14.44
N ILE A 343 -12.38 7.83 14.33
CA ILE A 343 -12.12 6.54 13.70
C ILE A 343 -13.10 6.29 12.56
N GLN A 344 -12.60 5.67 11.49
CA GLN A 344 -13.45 5.03 10.51
C GLN A 344 -13.93 3.70 11.10
N VAL A 345 -15.24 3.56 11.29
CA VAL A 345 -15.86 2.31 11.76
C VAL A 345 -15.67 1.17 10.75
N THR A 346 -15.77 -0.07 11.22
CA THR A 346 -15.73 -1.25 10.35
C THR A 346 -16.94 -1.30 9.41
N ALA A 347 -16.92 -2.21 8.43
CA ALA A 347 -18.05 -2.39 7.51
C ALA A 347 -19.36 -2.77 8.24
N GLU A 348 -19.24 -3.35 9.43
CA GLU A 348 -20.32 -3.71 10.35
C GLU A 348 -20.72 -2.57 11.30
N GLY A 349 -20.16 -1.38 11.14
CA GLY A 349 -20.49 -0.19 11.94
C GLY A 349 -19.89 -0.18 13.34
N ARG A 350 -18.77 -0.88 13.58
CA ARG A 350 -18.14 -0.99 14.91
C ARG A 350 -16.90 -0.14 15.03
N LEU A 351 -16.58 0.29 16.26
CA LEU A 351 -15.41 1.11 16.56
C LEU A 351 -14.06 0.37 16.34
N PHE A 352 -14.06 -0.96 16.38
CA PHE A 352 -12.89 -1.78 16.11
C PHE A 352 -13.30 -3.19 15.62
N PRO A 353 -12.40 -3.92 14.94
CA PRO A 353 -12.66 -5.29 14.50
C PRO A 353 -12.96 -6.28 15.65
N GLU A 354 -13.77 -7.31 15.39
CA GLU A 354 -14.04 -8.43 16.32
C GLU A 354 -12.85 -9.40 16.47
N GLU A 355 -11.63 -8.89 16.53
CA GLU A 355 -10.45 -9.68 16.84
C GLU A 355 -9.99 -9.40 18.27
N PHE A 356 -10.37 -10.30 19.17
CA PHE A 356 -10.02 -10.20 20.57
C PHE A 356 -8.79 -11.04 20.91
N SER A 357 -8.02 -10.52 21.86
CA SER A 357 -6.96 -11.24 22.55
C SER A 357 -7.20 -11.18 24.05
N TYR A 358 -6.73 -12.19 24.76
CA TYR A 358 -7.07 -12.39 26.16
C TYR A 358 -5.81 -12.50 27.01
N LEU A 359 -5.90 -12.04 28.25
CA LEU A 359 -4.81 -12.08 29.21
C LEU A 359 -5.36 -12.28 30.62
N LEU A 360 -4.69 -13.08 31.43
CA LEU A 360 -4.92 -13.18 32.86
C LEU A 360 -3.89 -12.30 33.58
N GLU A 361 -4.34 -11.26 34.29
CA GLU A 361 -3.50 -10.39 35.11
C GLU A 361 -3.66 -10.76 36.59
N PHE A 362 -2.58 -11.19 37.26
CA PHE A 362 -2.64 -11.59 38.67
C PHE A 362 -2.69 -10.37 39.60
N GLN A 363 -3.54 -10.41 40.63
CA GLN A 363 -3.60 -9.37 41.65
C GLN A 363 -2.54 -9.59 42.74
N ASP A 364 -1.32 -9.07 42.57
CA ASP A 364 -0.32 -9.00 43.65
C ASP A 364 -0.17 -7.57 44.20
N ARG A 365 -0.18 -7.45 45.54
CA ARG A 365 0.06 -6.17 46.26
C ARG A 365 1.45 -5.59 45.99
N HIS A 366 2.39 -6.39 45.47
CA HIS A 366 3.76 -5.98 45.19
C HIS A 366 4.02 -5.46 43.76
N LYS A 367 2.97 -5.23 42.94
CA LYS A 367 3.06 -4.64 41.57
C LYS A 367 3.99 -5.40 40.59
N GLN A 368 4.33 -6.66 40.86
CA GLN A 368 4.85 -7.52 39.81
C GLN A 368 3.66 -8.00 38.99
N ASN A 369 3.40 -7.33 37.86
CA ASN A 369 2.36 -7.73 36.91
C ASN A 369 2.75 -9.07 36.29
N ARG A 370 2.45 -10.15 37.00
CA ARG A 370 2.49 -11.50 36.46
C ARG A 370 1.29 -11.65 35.55
N THR A 371 1.54 -12.13 34.34
CA THR A 371 0.50 -12.32 33.35
C THR A 371 0.61 -13.73 32.77
N LEU A 372 -0.55 -14.30 32.41
CA LEU A 372 -0.65 -15.60 31.78
C LEU A 372 -1.54 -15.47 30.54
N LEU A 373 -1.12 -16.07 29.44
CA LEU A 373 -1.98 -16.22 28.27
C LEU A 373 -2.94 -17.39 28.53
N PRO A 374 -4.26 -17.17 28.55
CA PRO A 374 -5.23 -18.23 28.80
C PRO A 374 -5.21 -19.25 27.65
N ASP A 375 -4.91 -20.51 27.99
CA ASP A 375 -4.97 -21.64 27.06
C ASP A 375 -6.37 -22.28 27.15
N PRO A 376 -7.18 -22.27 26.07
CA PRO A 376 -8.53 -22.84 26.10
C PRO A 376 -8.59 -24.29 26.58
N GLU A 377 -7.55 -25.10 26.34
CA GLU A 377 -7.50 -26.51 26.76
C GLU A 377 -7.32 -26.67 28.27
N LYS A 378 -6.85 -25.62 28.95
CA LYS A 378 -6.64 -25.59 30.40
C LYS A 378 -7.76 -24.88 31.16
N ARG A 379 -8.83 -24.47 30.47
CA ARG A 379 -9.99 -23.89 31.15
C ARG A 379 -10.68 -24.97 31.97
N ILE A 380 -10.75 -24.76 33.28
CA ILE A 380 -11.48 -25.62 34.22
C ILE A 380 -12.84 -25.00 34.58
N SER A 381 -13.71 -25.74 35.25
CA SER A 381 -15.01 -25.27 35.72
C SER A 381 -14.96 -24.85 37.20
N TYR A 382 -14.01 -23.99 37.57
CA TYR A 382 -13.80 -23.57 38.95
C TYR A 382 -15.05 -22.96 39.57
N PHE A 383 -15.69 -22.02 38.86
CA PHE A 383 -16.87 -21.30 39.35
C PHE A 383 -18.18 -22.08 39.18
N LYS A 384 -18.21 -23.13 38.34
CA LYS A 384 -19.38 -24.01 38.14
C LYS A 384 -19.40 -25.23 39.06
N ASN A 385 -18.31 -25.50 39.78
CA ASN A 385 -18.24 -26.65 40.69
C ASN A 385 -19.18 -26.47 41.89
N ALA A 386 -19.78 -27.58 42.33
CA ALA A 386 -20.89 -27.61 43.30
C ALA A 386 -20.62 -26.87 44.62
N LYS A 387 -19.36 -26.65 45.03
CA LYS A 387 -19.00 -25.87 46.22
C LYS A 387 -19.31 -24.38 46.07
N PHE A 388 -18.97 -23.77 44.93
CA PHE A 388 -19.27 -22.35 44.66
C PHE A 388 -20.78 -22.13 44.53
N ALA A 389 -21.47 -23.06 43.86
CA ALA A 389 -22.92 -23.03 43.73
C ALA A 389 -23.66 -23.30 45.05
N GLN A 390 -23.16 -24.19 45.94
CA GLN A 390 -23.79 -24.51 47.23
C GLN A 390 -23.53 -23.45 48.30
N ASP A 391 -22.31 -22.93 48.40
CA ASP A 391 -21.91 -21.96 49.44
C ASP A 391 -22.53 -20.57 49.20
N HIS A 392 -22.93 -20.27 47.96
CA HIS A 392 -23.51 -18.98 47.59
C HIS A 392 -24.94 -19.08 47.01
N ALA A 393 -25.57 -20.27 47.01
CA ALA A 393 -26.96 -20.47 46.54
C ALA A 393 -27.97 -19.54 47.24
N ALA A 394 -27.77 -19.27 48.52
CA ALA A 394 -28.65 -18.42 49.33
C ALA A 394 -28.46 -16.92 49.06
N ASP A 395 -27.33 -16.53 48.47
CA ASP A 395 -27.12 -15.17 48.03
C ASP A 395 -27.62 -15.01 46.57
N ILE A 396 -27.51 -16.03 45.70
CA ILE A 396 -27.81 -15.97 44.25
C ILE A 396 -29.31 -15.82 43.92
N SER A 397 -30.21 -16.08 44.89
CA SER A 397 -31.66 -15.80 44.81
C SER A 397 -32.04 -14.46 45.45
#